data_AF-A0A815YCF8-F1
#
_entry.id   AF-A0A815YCF8-F1
#
_cell.length_a   1.000
_cell.length_b   1.000
_cell.length_c   1.000
_cell.angle_alpha   90.00
_cell.angle_beta   90.00
_cell.angle_gamma   90.00
#
_symmetry.space_group_name_H-M   'P 1'
#
loop_
_entity.id
_entity.type
_entity.pdbx_description
1 polymer ?
#
loop_
_entity_poly.entity_id
_entity_poly.type
_entity_poly.pdbx_seq_one_letter_code
_entity_poly.pdbx_strand_id
1 'polypeptide(L)' 'QNYTSIRQLLQELSSAVDLPYGVRRLFTPTKGSEITNVNIIKDGASYVCASFEPFQRLEYTAIGLPRVTFSLDQRKLLI' A
#
# COMPACT_ATOMS: atom_id res chain seq x y z
N GLN A 1 14.32 9.51 1.59
CA GLN A 1 14.68 8.67 0.43
C GLN A 1 13.46 8.61 -0.45
N ASN A 2 13.53 9.03 -1.71
CA ASN A 2 12.42 8.83 -2.65
C ASN A 2 12.22 7.32 -2.85
N TYR A 3 10.98 6.83 -2.82
CA TYR A 3 10.72 5.43 -3.17
C TYR A 3 11.10 5.20 -4.63
N THR A 4 12.22 4.52 -4.90
CA THR A 4 12.70 4.25 -6.27
C THR A 4 12.17 2.93 -6.84
N SER A 5 11.59 2.08 -6.00
CA SER A 5 11.11 0.74 -6.40
C SER A 5 9.94 0.29 -5.55
N ILE A 6 8.99 -0.43 -6.15
CA ILE A 6 7.80 -0.94 -5.46
C ILE A 6 8.19 -1.83 -4.27
N ARG A 7 9.26 -2.62 -4.41
CA ARG A 7 9.76 -3.54 -3.37
C ARG A 7 10.14 -2.83 -2.07
N GLN A 8 10.74 -1.64 -2.18
CA GLN A 8 11.11 -0.83 -1.01
C GLN A 8 9.86 -0.30 -0.30
N LEU A 9 8.87 0.16 -1.07
CA LEU A 9 7.59 0.59 -0.49
C LEU A 9 6.87 -0.57 0.19
N LEU A 10 6.80 -1.75 -0.46
CA LEU A 10 6.18 -2.95 0.12
C LEU A 10 6.87 -3.38 1.43
N GLN A 11 8.20 -3.25 1.50
CA GLN A 11 8.96 -3.54 2.71
C GLN A 11 8.64 -2.58 3.86
N GLU A 12 8.58 -1.28 3.59
CA GLU A 12 8.16 -0.28 4.60
C GLU A 12 6.72 -0.53 5.06
N LEU A 13 5.80 -0.78 4.12
CA LEU A 13 4.40 -1.09 4.44
C LEU A 13 4.27 -2.38 5.24
N SER A 14 5.15 -3.36 5.01
CA SER A 14 5.20 -4.58 5.81
C SER A 14 5.58 -4.34 7.27
N SER A 15 6.26 -3.22 7.58
CA SER A 15 6.54 -2.83 8.96
C SER A 15 5.42 -2.00 9.58
N ALA A 16 4.56 -1.38 8.76
CA ALA A 16 3.42 -0.59 9.20
C ALA A 16 2.10 -1.40 9.28
N VAL A 17 2.01 -2.49 8.52
CA VAL A 17 0.84 -3.38 8.44
C VAL A 17 1.27 -4.77 8.88
N ASP A 18 0.71 -5.23 10.01
CA ASP A 18 0.87 -6.58 10.51
C ASP A 18 0.06 -7.58 9.67
N LEU A 19 0.68 -8.05 8.59
CA LEU A 19 0.24 -9.22 7.85
C LEU A 19 1.15 -10.41 8.18
N PRO A 20 0.61 -11.65 8.24
CA PRO A 20 1.38 -12.83 8.64
C PRO A 20 2.62 -13.08 7.77
N TYR A 21 2.61 -12.62 6.52
CA TYR A 21 3.75 -12.70 5.58
C TYR A 21 4.22 -11.33 5.09
N GLY A 22 3.78 -10.26 5.75
CA GLY A 22 4.03 -8.89 5.32
C GLY A 22 3.31 -8.50 4.03
N VAL A 23 3.51 -7.25 3.61
CA VAL A 23 2.93 -6.75 2.35
C VAL A 23 3.78 -7.25 1.18
N ARG A 24 3.19 -8.06 0.30
CA ARG A 24 3.86 -8.61 -0.90
C ARG A 24 3.34 -8.04 -2.20
N ARG A 25 2.08 -7.61 -2.21
CA ARG A 25 1.40 -7.01 -3.34
C ARG A 25 0.54 -5.85 -2.88
N LEU A 26 0.36 -4.90 -3.79
CA LEU A 26 -0.54 -3.77 -3.63
C LEU A 26 -1.57 -3.82 -4.74
N PHE A 27 -2.82 -3.52 -4.43
CA PHE A 27 -3.92 -3.50 -5.38
C PHE A 27 -4.68 -2.18 -5.30
N THR A 28 -5.32 -1.79 -6.41
CA THR A 28 -6.30 -0.70 -6.36
C THR A 28 -7.60 -1.18 -5.70
N PRO A 29 -8.19 -0.43 -4.75
CA PRO A 29 -9.41 -0.83 -4.06
C PRO A 29 -10.61 -0.96 -5.02
N THR A 30 -10.62 -0.18 -6.11
CA THR A 30 -11.73 -0.15 -7.07
C THR A 30 -11.64 -1.27 -8.11
N LYS A 31 -10.47 -1.45 -8.74
CA LYS A 31 -10.30 -2.38 -9.87
C LYS A 31 -9.59 -3.69 -9.50
N GLY A 32 -8.94 -3.77 -8.34
CA GLY A 32 -8.09 -4.90 -8.00
C GLY A 32 -6.86 -5.02 -8.89
N SER A 33 -6.45 -3.93 -9.56
CA SER A 33 -5.27 -3.93 -10.40
C SER A 33 -4.01 -3.91 -9.54
N GLU A 34 -3.10 -4.84 -9.79
CA GLU A 34 -1.83 -4.94 -9.07
C GLU A 34 -0.95 -3.72 -9.38
N ILE A 35 -0.34 -3.18 -8.34
CA ILE A 35 0.63 -2.10 -8.42
C ILE A 35 2.03 -2.70 -8.52
N THR A 36 2.64 -2.59 -9.69
CA THR A 36 4.00 -3.10 -9.94
C THR A 36 5.08 -2.03 -9.82
N ASN A 37 4.69 -0.75 -9.79
CA ASN A 37 5.62 0.38 -9.81
C ASN A 37 5.13 1.52 -8.93
N VAL A 38 6.05 2.27 -8.34
CA VAL A 38 5.73 3.44 -7.51
C VAL A 38 5.24 4.63 -8.34
N ASN A 39 5.59 4.69 -9.63
CA ASN A 39 5.17 5.78 -10.54
C ASN A 39 3.65 5.82 -10.79
N ILE A 40 2.96 4.70 -10.64
CA ILE A 40 1.50 4.64 -10.77
C ILE A 40 0.79 4.92 -9.44
N ILE A 41 1.55 5.02 -8.35
CA ILE A 41 1.02 5.38 -7.04
C ILE A 41 0.91 6.89 -6.99
N LYS A 42 -0.23 7.37 -6.52
CA LYS A 42 -0.54 8.79 -6.37
C LYS A 42 -0.70 9.09 -4.90
N ASP A 43 -0.17 10.24 -4.52
CA ASP A 43 -0.49 10.89 -3.26
C ASP A 43 -2.01 11.07 -3.12
N GLY A 44 -2.52 10.92 -1.89
CA GLY A 44 -3.95 10.99 -1.58
C GLY A 44 -4.81 9.82 -2.08
N ALA A 45 -4.24 8.86 -2.82
CA ALA A 45 -4.97 7.66 -3.27
C ALA A 45 -4.90 6.51 -2.25
N SER A 46 -5.95 5.70 -2.21
CA SER A 46 -6.01 4.51 -1.34
C SER A 46 -5.58 3.24 -2.10
N TYR A 47 -4.88 2.35 -1.41
CA TYR A 47 -4.38 1.09 -1.95
C TYR A 47 -4.63 -0.05 -0.96
N VAL A 48 -4.87 -1.25 -1.48
CA VAL A 48 -5.10 -2.47 -0.70
C VAL A 48 -3.79 -3.24 -0.63
N CYS A 49 -3.33 -3.49 0.60
CA CYS A 49 -2.17 -4.33 0.85
C CYS A 49 -2.59 -5.80 0.87
N ALA A 50 -1.80 -6.66 0.25
CA ALA A 50 -2.00 -8.10 0.28
C ALA A 50 -0.67 -8.82 0.45
N SER A 51 -0.71 -9.97 1.13
CA SER A 51 0.39 -10.92 1.14
C SER A 51 0.33 -11.80 -0.11
N PHE A 52 0.04 -13.09 0.06
CA PHE A 52 -0.17 -14.06 -1.02
C PHE A 52 -1.64 -14.24 -1.40
N GLU A 53 -2.54 -13.57 -0.71
CA GLU A 53 -3.97 -13.68 -0.95
C GLU A 53 -4.37 -13.00 -2.28
N PRO A 54 -5.37 -13.57 -2.98
CA PRO A 54 -5.95 -12.92 -4.16
C PRO A 54 -6.73 -11.68 -3.76
N PHE A 55 -6.85 -10.73 -4.68
CA PHE A 55 -7.71 -9.57 -4.46
C PHE A 55 -9.16 -10.00 -4.30
N GLN A 56 -9.78 -9.63 -3.17
CA GLN A 56 -11.21 -9.81 -2.97
C GLN A 56 -11.93 -8.48 -3.26
N ARG A 57 -13.08 -8.49 -3.94
CA ARG A 57 -13.81 -7.25 -4.18
C ARG A 57 -14.68 -6.94 -2.95
N LEU A 58 -14.14 -6.15 -2.02
CA LEU A 58 -14.86 -5.63 -0.85
C LEU A 58 -14.99 -4.10 -0.94
N GLU A 59 -15.91 -3.53 -0.17
CA GLU A 59 -15.93 -2.09 0.08
C GLU A 59 -14.86 -1.68 1.09
N TYR A 60 -13.59 -1.72 0.65
CA TYR A 60 -12.41 -1.39 1.47
C TYR A 60 -12.49 -0.03 2.18
N THR A 61 -13.18 0.96 1.59
CA THR A 61 -13.39 2.27 2.18
C THR A 61 -14.53 2.31 3.22
N ALA A 62 -15.56 1.49 3.05
CA ALA A 62 -16.78 1.56 3.86
C ALA A 62 -16.70 0.70 5.12
N ILE A 63 -15.97 -0.43 5.07
CA ILE A 63 -15.96 -1.42 6.16
C ILE A 63 -14.98 -1.10 7.31
N GLY A 64 -14.37 0.09 7.31
CA GLY A 64 -13.53 0.54 8.41
C GLY A 64 -12.25 -0.27 8.62
N LEU A 65 -11.66 -0.81 7.55
CA LEU A 65 -10.39 -1.53 7.65
C LEU A 65 -9.27 -0.65 8.21
N PRO A 66 -8.26 -1.25 8.87
CA PRO A 66 -7.05 -0.54 9.26
C PRO A 66 -6.42 0.12 8.03
N ARG A 67 -6.21 1.43 8.12
CA ARG A 67 -5.61 2.24 7.06
C ARG A 67 -4.27 2.76 7.53
N VAL A 68 -3.27 2.64 6.67
CA VAL A 68 -1.98 3.28 6.85
C VAL A 68 -1.86 4.39 5.81
N THR A 69 -1.48 5.58 6.25
CA THR A 69 -1.22 6.70 5.36
C THR A 69 0.28 6.81 5.17
N PHE A 70 0.73 6.75 3.92
CA PHE A 70 2.11 6.99 3.54
C PHE A 70 2.15 8.12 2.52
N SER A 71 3.16 8.97 2.63
CA SER A 71 3.41 10.04 1.66
C SER A 71 4.52 9.61 0.72
N LEU A 72 4.26 9.70 -0.58
CA LEU A 72 5.27 9.47 -1.63
C LEU A 72 6.36 10.55 -1.59
N ASP A 73 5.99 11.78 -1.19
CA ASP A 73 6.93 12.84 -0.83
C ASP A 73 7.51 12.49 0.54
N GLN A 74 8.63 11.78 0.55
CA GLN A 74 9.38 11.41 1.75
C GLN A 74 10.08 12.64 2.38
N ARG A 75 9.34 13.71 2.68
CA ARG A 75 9.72 14.70 3.68
C ARG A 75 9.29 14.18 5.04
N LYS A 76 10.13 13.29 5.58
CA LYS A 76 10.14 12.92 6.99
C LYS A 76 10.37 14.20 7.80
N LEU A 77 9.32 14.88 8.23
CA LEU A 77 9.39 15.80 9.36
C LEU A 77 8.81 15.06 10.56
N LEU A 78 9.67 14.31 11.24
CA LEU A 78 9.39 13.83 12.58
C LEU A 78 9.80 14.98 13.51
N ILE A 79 8.83 15.69 14.08
CA ILE A 79 9.05 16.49 15.31
C ILE A 79 8.73 15.62 16.52
#